data_AF-K1SPX4-F1
#
_entry.id   AF-K1SPX4-F1
#
_cell.length_a   1.000
_cell.length_b   1.000
_cell.length_c   1.000
_cell.angle_alpha   90.00
_cell.angle_beta   90.00
_cell.angle_gamma   90.00
#
_symmetry.space_group_name_H-M   'P 1'
#
loop_
_entity.id
_entity.type
_entity.pdbx_description
1 polymer ?
#
loop_
_entity_poly.entity_id
_entity_poly.type
_entity_poly.pdbx_seq_one_letter_code
_entity_poly.pdbx_strand_id
1 'polypeptide(L)'
;DLSESEKEIAAKALECGYLRKNGNVIEPKIIVIDRKNDMDFYNLSFDFNNDMGTVIEQIAAELSVFIKAHIPEHLMNEYQIYTQLIAGVRILAKTIEECINENLLVEPENKVGAEGVLMIVER
;
A
#
# COMPACT_ATOMS: atom_id res chain seq x y z
N ASP A 1 16.90 -30.10 -10.45
CA ASP A 1 15.63 -30.65 -9.95
C ASP A 1 15.45 -30.33 -8.49
N LEU A 2 14.23 -30.02 -8.09
CA LEU A 2 13.85 -29.80 -6.68
C LEU A 2 13.76 -31.15 -5.95
N SER A 3 14.16 -31.18 -4.69
CA SER A 3 13.88 -32.28 -3.76
C SER A 3 12.39 -32.39 -3.45
N GLU A 4 11.95 -33.51 -2.86
CA GLU A 4 10.53 -33.72 -2.51
C GLU A 4 10.01 -32.68 -1.51
N SER A 5 10.82 -32.29 -0.53
CA SER A 5 10.45 -31.22 0.41
C SER A 5 10.32 -29.86 -0.28
N GLU A 6 11.22 -29.53 -1.20
CA GLU A 6 11.12 -28.29 -1.98
C GLU A 6 9.92 -28.30 -2.92
N LYS A 7 9.56 -29.44 -3.51
CA LYS A 7 8.34 -29.59 -4.32
C LYS A 7 7.09 -29.36 -3.47
N GLU A 8 7.04 -29.90 -2.26
CA GLU A 8 5.92 -29.69 -1.34
C GLU A 8 5.77 -28.20 -0.97
N ILE A 9 6.87 -27.53 -0.64
CA ILE A 9 6.87 -26.09 -0.32
C ILE A 9 6.44 -25.27 -1.55
N ALA A 10 6.97 -25.57 -2.73
CA ALA A 10 6.61 -24.87 -3.96
C ALA A 10 5.13 -25.07 -4.32
N ALA A 11 4.59 -26.27 -4.11
CA ALA A 11 3.16 -26.56 -4.32
C ALA A 11 2.28 -25.73 -3.38
N LYS A 12 2.62 -25.66 -2.08
CA LYS A 12 1.90 -24.81 -1.12
C LYS A 12 1.99 -23.32 -1.47
N ALA A 13 3.17 -22.86 -1.90
CA ALA A 13 3.37 -21.46 -2.27
C ALA A 13 2.63 -21.09 -3.59
N LEU A 14 2.44 -22.04 -4.51
CA LEU A 14 1.57 -21.89 -5.67
C LEU A 14 0.09 -21.81 -5.26
N GLU A 15 -0.36 -22.71 -4.38
CA GLU A 15 -1.74 -22.74 -3.86
C GLU A 15 -2.10 -21.44 -3.12
N CYS A 16 -1.17 -20.95 -2.28
CA CYS A 16 -1.31 -19.69 -1.56
C CYS A 16 -1.03 -18.45 -2.44
N GLY A 17 -0.76 -18.59 -3.73
CA GLY A 17 -0.57 -17.45 -4.63
C GLY A 17 0.72 -16.64 -4.44
N TYR A 18 1.71 -17.14 -3.68
CA TYR A 18 3.03 -16.52 -3.56
C TYR A 18 3.90 -16.75 -4.80
N LEU A 19 3.70 -17.89 -5.46
CA LEU A 19 4.37 -18.25 -6.70
C LEU A 19 3.35 -18.32 -7.84
N ARG A 20 3.83 -18.18 -9.07
CA ARG A 20 3.08 -18.50 -10.28
C ARG A 20 3.90 -19.40 -11.19
N LYS A 21 3.21 -20.24 -11.96
CA LYS A 21 3.83 -21.09 -12.97
C LYS A 21 3.83 -20.37 -14.31
N ASN A 22 5.02 -20.19 -14.88
CA ASN A 22 5.23 -19.64 -16.22
C ASN A 22 5.93 -20.71 -17.09
N GLY A 23 5.14 -21.50 -17.80
CA GLY A 23 5.64 -22.67 -18.53
C GLY A 23 6.28 -23.71 -17.58
N ASN A 24 7.57 -23.96 -17.76
CA ASN A 24 8.34 -24.89 -16.92
C ASN A 24 9.05 -24.21 -15.73
N VAL A 25 8.85 -22.91 -15.54
CA VAL A 25 9.46 -22.14 -14.46
C VAL A 25 8.40 -21.79 -13.42
N ILE A 26 8.78 -21.88 -12.15
CA ILE A 26 8.01 -21.32 -11.03
C ILE A 26 8.72 -20.05 -10.61
N GLU A 27 8.00 -18.93 -10.57
CA GLU A 27 8.56 -17.62 -10.23
C GLU A 27 7.71 -16.91 -9.16
N PRO A 28 8.32 -16.03 -8.34
CA PRO A 28 7.58 -15.20 -7.40
C PRO A 28 6.50 -14.37 -8.11
N LYS A 29 5.31 -14.29 -7.50
CA LYS A 29 4.23 -13.40 -7.95
C LYS A 29 4.32 -12.01 -7.28
N ILE A 30 5.53 -11.60 -6.91
CA ILE A 30 5.82 -10.29 -6.30
C ILE A 30 6.47 -9.36 -7.33
N ILE A 31 6.38 -8.06 -7.12
CA ILE A 31 7.14 -7.08 -7.90
C ILE A 31 8.56 -7.04 -7.35
N VAL A 32 9.56 -7.17 -8.24
CA VAL A 32 10.98 -7.07 -7.87
C VAL A 32 11.61 -5.92 -8.65
N ILE A 33 12.25 -4.99 -7.95
CA ILE A 33 12.98 -3.87 -8.56
C ILE A 33 14.41 -3.78 -8.03
N ASP A 34 15.31 -3.28 -8.88
CA ASP A 34 16.66 -2.90 -8.45
C ASP A 34 16.58 -1.66 -7.55
N ARG A 35 17.40 -1.58 -6.49
CA ARG A 35 17.45 -0.42 -5.57
C ARG A 35 17.60 0.92 -6.28
N LYS A 36 18.39 0.99 -7.35
CA LYS A 36 18.58 2.22 -8.14
C LYS A 36 17.27 2.80 -8.69
N ASN A 37 16.23 1.98 -8.86
CA ASN A 37 14.92 2.38 -9.36
C ASN A 37 13.90 2.63 -8.23
N ASP A 38 14.29 2.50 -6.96
CA ASP A 38 13.39 2.64 -5.82
C ASP A 38 12.67 3.99 -5.80
N MET A 39 13.46 5.05 -5.91
CA MET A 39 12.94 6.41 -5.90
C MET A 39 12.03 6.66 -7.10
N ASP A 40 12.40 6.18 -8.29
CA ASP A 40 11.58 6.30 -9.49
C ASP A 40 10.23 5.57 -9.34
N PHE A 41 10.22 4.39 -8.72
CA PHE A 41 8.98 3.66 -8.45
C PHE A 41 8.05 4.43 -7.50
N TYR A 42 8.59 5.02 -6.43
CA TYR A 42 7.80 5.87 -5.55
C TYR A 42 7.35 7.17 -6.25
N ASN A 43 8.19 7.75 -7.11
CA ASN A 43 7.86 8.95 -7.89
C ASN A 43 6.65 8.75 -8.81
N LEU A 44 6.42 7.54 -9.34
CA LEU A 44 5.19 7.24 -10.08
C LEU A 44 3.92 7.55 -9.26
N SER A 45 3.94 7.28 -7.96
CA SER A 45 2.79 7.59 -7.08
C SER A 45 2.58 9.09 -6.90
N PHE A 46 3.68 9.86 -6.92
CA PHE A 46 3.62 11.32 -6.86
C PHE A 46 3.11 11.91 -8.17
N ASP A 47 3.47 11.33 -9.31
CA ASP A 47 3.03 11.81 -10.63
C ASP A 47 1.51 11.76 -10.80
N PHE A 48 0.84 10.76 -10.20
CA PHE A 48 -0.63 10.70 -10.17
C PHE A 48 -1.28 11.87 -9.41
N ASN A 49 -0.53 12.57 -8.56
CA ASN A 49 -1.03 13.71 -7.78
C ASN A 49 -0.83 15.06 -8.47
N ASN A 50 -0.12 15.13 -9.60
CA ASN A 50 0.25 16.40 -10.24
C ASN A 50 -0.97 17.28 -10.57
N ASP A 51 -2.11 16.66 -10.92
CA ASP A 51 -3.35 17.35 -11.25
C ASP A 51 -4.37 17.41 -10.09
N MET A 52 -3.98 16.95 -8.89
CA MET A 52 -4.87 16.87 -7.72
C MET A 52 -4.81 18.11 -6.82
N GLY A 53 -4.02 19.13 -7.17
CA GLY A 53 -3.76 20.30 -6.30
C GLY A 53 -5.02 20.97 -5.77
N THR A 54 -6.01 21.24 -6.63
CA THR A 54 -7.28 21.86 -6.21
C THR A 54 -8.07 20.98 -5.24
N VAL A 55 -8.11 19.67 -5.46
CA VAL A 55 -8.81 18.72 -4.58
C VAL A 55 -8.10 18.64 -3.23
N ILE A 56 -6.76 18.60 -3.24
CA ILE A 56 -5.94 18.60 -2.04
C ILE A 56 -6.20 19.86 -1.20
N GLU A 57 -6.21 21.04 -1.83
CA GLU A 57 -6.48 22.30 -1.13
C GLU A 57 -7.88 22.34 -0.51
N GLN A 58 -8.91 21.86 -1.23
CA GLN A 58 -10.27 21.78 -0.72
C GLN A 58 -10.37 20.88 0.51
N ILE A 59 -9.83 19.66 0.41
CA ILE A 59 -9.83 18.70 1.53
C ILE A 59 -9.04 19.26 2.71
N ALA A 60 -7.87 19.89 2.46
CA ALA A 60 -7.06 20.50 3.50
C ALA A 60 -7.79 21.65 4.22
N ALA A 61 -8.56 22.47 3.49
CA ALA A 61 -9.37 23.53 4.07
C ALA A 61 -10.46 22.98 4.99
N GLU A 62 -11.21 21.97 4.54
CA GLU A 62 -12.24 21.31 5.33
C GLU A 62 -11.67 20.66 6.60
N LEU A 63 -10.56 19.91 6.44
CA LEU A 63 -9.86 19.31 7.57
C LEU A 63 -9.38 20.38 8.55
N SER A 64 -8.82 21.50 8.07
CA SER A 64 -8.34 22.58 8.94
C SER A 64 -9.45 23.15 9.83
N VAL A 65 -10.64 23.36 9.27
CA VAL A 65 -11.81 23.84 10.03
C VAL A 65 -12.21 22.80 11.08
N PHE A 66 -12.30 21.53 10.69
CA PHE A 66 -12.65 20.44 11.60
C PHE A 66 -11.64 20.33 12.76
N ILE A 67 -10.34 20.33 12.46
CA ILE A 67 -9.25 20.21 13.44
C ILE A 67 -9.31 21.34 14.45
N LYS A 68 -9.41 22.59 13.99
CA LYS A 68 -9.46 23.77 14.88
C LYS A 68 -10.68 23.77 15.79
N ALA A 69 -11.79 23.16 15.37
CA ALA A 69 -13.00 23.07 16.17
C ALA A 69 -12.92 21.96 17.24
N HIS A 70 -12.13 20.91 17.02
CA HIS A 70 -12.13 19.70 17.88
C HIS A 70 -10.86 19.52 18.71
N ILE A 71 -9.75 20.16 18.32
CA ILE A 71 -8.48 20.05 19.05
C ILE A 71 -8.32 21.26 19.97
N PRO A 72 -8.10 21.03 21.28
CA PRO A 72 -7.78 22.10 22.21
C PRO A 72 -6.55 22.89 21.74
N GLU A 73 -6.61 24.22 21.85
CA GLU A 73 -5.57 25.13 21.34
C GLU A 73 -4.16 24.77 21.83
N HIS A 74 -4.04 24.39 23.11
CA HIS A 74 -2.76 24.01 23.71
C HIS A 74 -2.16 22.71 23.16
N LEU A 75 -2.93 21.90 22.42
CA LEU A 75 -2.48 20.67 21.75
C LEU A 75 -2.27 20.86 20.24
N MET A 76 -2.52 22.05 19.69
CA MET A 76 -2.46 22.27 18.24
C MET A 76 -1.05 22.03 17.68
N ASN A 77 -0.01 22.35 18.45
CA ASN A 77 1.39 22.09 18.07
C ASN A 77 1.74 20.60 18.07
N GLU A 78 1.03 19.80 18.88
CA GLU A 78 1.22 18.35 18.98
C GLU A 78 0.37 17.58 17.95
N TYR A 79 -0.54 18.27 17.24
CA TYR A 79 -1.45 17.66 16.30
C TYR A 79 -0.73 16.87 15.20
N GLN A 80 0.38 17.41 14.66
CA GLN A 80 1.15 16.73 13.62
C GLN A 80 1.60 15.35 14.07
N ILE A 81 2.05 15.22 15.33
CA ILE A 81 2.47 13.97 15.95
C ILE A 81 1.28 13.03 16.11
N TYR A 82 0.13 13.54 16.58
CA TYR A 82 -1.10 12.76 16.67
C TYR A 82 -1.56 12.21 15.31
N THR A 83 -1.52 13.02 14.25
CA THR A 83 -1.85 12.58 12.89
C THR A 83 -0.89 11.53 12.36
N GLN A 84 0.41 11.74 12.51
CA GLN A 84 1.41 10.83 11.97
C GLN A 84 1.38 9.47 12.70
N LEU A 85 1.21 9.48 14.03
CA LEU A 85 1.38 8.29 14.85
C LEU A 85 0.07 7.54 15.14
N ILE A 86 -1.09 8.22 15.11
CA ILE A 86 -2.34 7.65 15.65
C ILE A 86 -3.48 7.74 14.64
N ALA A 87 -3.78 8.93 14.13
CA ALA A 87 -4.97 9.11 13.29
C ALA A 87 -4.73 8.66 11.83
N GLY A 88 -3.53 8.87 11.29
CA GLY A 88 -3.23 8.63 9.88
C GLY A 88 -3.52 7.20 9.44
N VAL A 89 -3.08 6.20 10.22
CA VAL A 89 -3.35 4.79 9.93
C VAL A 89 -4.84 4.47 9.94
N ARG A 90 -5.61 5.07 10.87
CA ARG A 90 -7.05 4.85 10.98
C ARG A 90 -7.82 5.52 9.84
N ILE A 91 -7.41 6.72 9.44
CA ILE A 91 -7.98 7.42 8.29
C ILE A 91 -7.71 6.60 7.03
N LEU A 92 -6.46 6.19 6.80
CA LEU A 92 -6.09 5.35 5.65
C LEU A 92 -6.92 4.06 5.60
N ALA A 93 -7.02 3.33 6.72
CA ALA A 93 -7.81 2.11 6.78
C ALA A 93 -9.29 2.37 6.43
N LYS A 94 -9.90 3.41 7.00
CA LYS A 94 -11.29 3.78 6.67
C LYS A 94 -11.46 4.21 5.22
N THR A 95 -10.52 4.97 4.67
CA THR A 95 -10.54 5.37 3.26
C THR A 95 -10.49 4.16 2.34
N ILE A 96 -9.66 3.16 2.64
CA ILE A 96 -9.59 1.91 1.86
C ILE A 96 -10.95 1.19 1.89
N GLU A 97 -11.55 1.02 3.07
CA GLU A 97 -12.86 0.37 3.22
C GLU A 97 -13.94 1.11 2.43
N GLU A 98 -14.01 2.44 2.51
CA GLU A 98 -14.98 3.21 1.73
C GLU A 98 -14.72 3.13 0.23
N CYS A 99 -13.47 3.14 -0.22
CA CYS A 99 -13.14 2.93 -1.62
C CYS A 99 -13.55 1.54 -2.12
N ILE A 100 -13.49 0.50 -1.28
CA ILE A 100 -14.01 -0.83 -1.59
C ILE A 100 -15.54 -0.79 -1.69
N ASN A 101 -16.23 -0.16 -0.73
CA ASN A 101 -17.69 -0.01 -0.74
C ASN A 101 -18.20 0.72 -2.00
N GLU A 102 -17.45 1.73 -2.45
CA GLU A 102 -17.74 2.51 -3.66
C GLU A 102 -17.27 1.82 -4.95
N ASN A 103 -16.73 0.60 -4.87
CA ASN A 103 -16.18 -0.17 -6.01
C ASN A 103 -15.03 0.54 -6.75
N LEU A 104 -14.34 1.48 -6.09
CA LEU A 104 -13.12 2.10 -6.59
C LEU A 104 -11.90 1.21 -6.37
N LEU A 105 -11.94 0.39 -5.33
CA LEU A 105 -10.99 -0.68 -5.05
C LEU A 105 -11.72 -2.02 -4.97
N VAL A 106 -10.96 -3.10 -5.13
CA VAL A 106 -11.47 -4.47 -5.03
C VAL A 106 -10.67 -5.17 -3.94
N GLU A 107 -11.34 -5.96 -3.10
CA GLU A 107 -10.63 -6.83 -2.17
C GLU A 107 -9.75 -7.83 -2.93
N PRO A 108 -8.57 -8.19 -2.37
CA PRO A 108 -7.75 -9.24 -2.95
C PRO A 108 -8.53 -10.56 -2.96
N GLU A 109 -8.45 -11.27 -4.08
CA GLU A 109 -9.17 -12.53 -4.29
C GLU A 109 -8.74 -13.61 -3.26
N ASN A 110 -7.49 -13.54 -2.79
CA ASN A 110 -6.97 -14.32 -1.68
C ASN A 110 -6.24 -13.41 -0.69
N LYS A 111 -6.67 -13.44 0.59
CA LYS A 111 -6.03 -12.67 1.67
C LYS A 111 -4.64 -13.18 2.03
N VAL A 112 -4.30 -14.41 1.62
CA VAL A 112 -2.97 -14.99 1.74
C VAL A 112 -2.35 -15.03 0.34
N GLY A 113 -1.23 -14.34 0.15
CA GLY A 113 -0.49 -14.37 -1.12
C GLY A 113 0.53 -13.25 -1.27
N ALA A 114 1.03 -13.10 -2.50
CA ALA A 114 2.05 -12.13 -2.87
C ALA A 114 1.49 -10.75 -3.27
N GLU A 115 0.17 -10.56 -3.27
CA GLU A 115 -0.45 -9.29 -3.65
C GLU A 115 -0.02 -8.16 -2.70
N GLY A 116 0.33 -7.00 -3.27
CA GLY A 116 0.84 -5.85 -2.51
C GLY A 116 2.30 -5.96 -2.05
N VAL A 117 3.03 -7.04 -2.39
CA VAL A 117 4.43 -7.21 -1.98
C VAL A 117 5.39 -6.65 -3.03
N LEU A 118 6.27 -5.74 -2.58
CA LEU A 118 7.41 -5.21 -3.32
C LEU A 118 8.71 -5.72 -2.68
N MET A 119 9.59 -6.33 -3.48
CA MET A 119 10.95 -6.67 -3.08
C MET A 119 11.94 -5.75 -3.80
N ILE A 120 12.83 -5.15 -3.02
CA ILE A 120 13.89 -4.29 -3.52
C ILE A 120 15.21 -5.02 -3.29
N VAL A 121 15.95 -5.23 -4.37
CA VAL A 121 17.23 -5.95 -4.33
C VAL A 121 18.38 -5.00 -4.54
N GLU A 122 19.44 -5.18 -3.74
CA GLU A 122 20.74 -4.59 -4.06
C GLU A 122 21.47 -5.50 -5.04
N ARG A 123 21.98 -4.89 -6.10
CA ARG A 123 22.80 -5.55 -7.13
C ARG A 123 24.17 -4.94 -7.20
#